data_AF-A0A7S1ZGP7-F1
#
_entry.id   AF-A0A7S1ZGP7-F1
#
_cell.length_a   1.000
_cell.length_b   1.000
_cell.length_c   1.000
_cell.angle_alpha   90.00
_cell.angle_beta   90.00
_cell.angle_gamma   90.00
#
_symmetry.space_group_name_H-M   'P 1'
#
loop_
_entity.id
_entity.type
_entity.pdbx_description
1 polymer ?
#
loop_
_entity_poly.entity_id
_entity_poly.type
_entity_poly.pdbx_seq_one_letter_code
_entity_poly.pdbx_strand_id
1 'polypeptide(L)'
;SVTAKKMNAEKANKKQAKKYTWKKPKGMPKRPLSAYNFFFKLERERIVVAMAAAKGFNPDDVRNKIRNSSTDGAKKMRRCDRQSYGKVGFAALAKTIAESWNTLDDDAKIPFETMAKEEKESYKIKIDKWREDERISKHKLDTSALNAVT
;
A
#
# COMPACT_ATOMS: atom_id res chain seq x y z
N SER A 1 -2.85 -3.45 55.84
CA SER A 1 -2.18 -2.85 54.66
C SER A 1 -3.04 -2.96 53.39
N VAL A 2 -4.19 -2.28 53.35
CA VAL A 2 -5.20 -2.40 52.26
C VAL A 2 -5.13 -1.23 51.27
N THR A 3 -4.50 -0.13 51.65
CA THR A 3 -4.44 1.13 50.89
C THR A 3 -3.49 1.10 49.69
N ALA A 4 -2.40 0.33 49.73
CA ALA A 4 -1.42 0.27 48.64
C ALA A 4 -1.90 -0.52 47.41
N LYS A 5 -2.84 -1.47 47.58
CA LYS A 5 -3.36 -2.30 46.49
C LYS A 5 -4.37 -1.53 45.60
N LYS A 6 -5.00 -0.48 46.14
CA LYS A 6 -6.01 0.33 45.42
C LYS A 6 -5.37 1.30 44.42
N MET A 7 -4.16 1.83 44.72
CA MET A 7 -3.48 2.78 43.83
C MET A 7 -2.84 2.16 42.58
N ASN A 8 -2.69 0.83 42.53
CA ASN A 8 -2.13 0.13 41.37
C ASN A 8 -3.22 -0.34 40.36
N ALA A 9 -4.46 -0.52 40.84
CA ALA A 9 -5.60 -0.89 39.99
C ALA A 9 -6.15 0.30 39.17
N GLU A 10 -5.98 1.53 39.66
CA GLU A 10 -6.45 2.75 38.99
C GLU A 10 -5.54 3.18 37.81
N LYS A 11 -4.28 2.72 37.80
CA LYS A 11 -3.33 2.94 36.69
C LYS A 11 -3.49 1.93 35.54
N ALA A 12 -4.22 0.84 35.75
CA ALA A 12 -4.28 -0.29 34.81
C ALA A 12 -5.41 -0.21 33.76
N ASN A 13 -6.29 0.81 33.79
CA ASN A 13 -7.46 0.88 32.89
C ASN A 13 -7.61 2.21 32.16
N LYS A 14 -6.50 2.87 31.79
CA LYS A 14 -6.53 3.82 30.67
C LYS A 14 -6.43 3.02 29.38
N LYS A 15 -7.55 2.42 28.96
CA LYS A 15 -7.74 1.95 27.58
C LYS A 15 -7.49 3.16 26.68
N GLN A 16 -6.32 3.21 26.06
CA GLN A 16 -5.93 4.31 25.18
C GLN A 16 -7.05 4.48 24.13
N ALA A 17 -7.65 5.67 24.08
CA ALA A 17 -8.68 5.98 23.11
C ALA A 17 -8.13 5.63 21.70
N LYS A 18 -8.92 4.88 20.91
CA LYS A 18 -8.51 4.47 19.57
C LYS A 18 -8.17 5.73 18.77
N LYS A 19 -6.90 5.90 18.41
CA LYS A 19 -6.45 7.01 17.56
C LYS A 19 -7.26 6.95 16.26
N TYR A 20 -7.95 8.04 15.91
CA TYR A 20 -8.70 8.12 14.67
C TYR A 20 -7.73 7.95 13.50
N THR A 21 -7.82 6.83 12.79
CA THR A 21 -7.02 6.57 11.60
C THR A 21 -7.61 7.37 10.45
N TRP A 22 -6.84 8.29 9.88
CA TRP A 22 -7.26 9.03 8.69
C TRP A 22 -7.72 8.07 7.59
N LYS A 23 -8.96 8.23 7.14
CA LYS A 23 -9.53 7.45 6.04
C LYS A 23 -9.42 8.28 4.77
N LYS A 24 -8.83 7.66 3.74
CA LYS A 24 -8.74 8.26 2.42
C LYS A 24 -10.14 8.51 1.85
N PRO A 25 -10.44 9.73 1.34
CA PRO A 25 -11.72 9.99 0.70
C PRO A 25 -11.92 9.11 -0.54
N LYS A 26 -13.17 8.80 -0.86
CA LYS A 26 -13.53 7.99 -2.02
C LYS A 26 -13.12 8.72 -3.30
N GLY A 27 -12.55 8.01 -4.27
CA GLY A 27 -12.14 8.58 -5.55
C GLY A 27 -10.76 9.25 -5.55
N MET A 28 -10.12 9.49 -4.39
CA MET A 28 -8.78 10.07 -4.37
C MET A 28 -7.76 9.13 -5.04
N PRO A 29 -6.92 9.62 -5.97
CA PRO A 29 -5.88 8.83 -6.64
C PRO A 29 -4.90 8.16 -5.68
N LYS A 30 -4.40 6.96 -6.01
CA LYS A 30 -3.34 6.27 -5.22
C LYS A 30 -2.01 7.00 -5.39
N ARG A 31 -1.18 7.01 -4.33
CA ARG A 31 0.16 7.61 -4.37
C ARG A 31 1.01 6.98 -5.46
N PRO A 32 1.89 7.74 -6.12
CA PRO A 32 2.78 7.21 -7.14
C PRO A 32 3.82 6.29 -6.50
N LEU A 33 4.37 5.37 -7.30
CA LEU A 33 5.44 4.49 -6.86
C LEU A 33 6.77 5.24 -6.92
N SER A 34 7.61 5.01 -5.90
CA SER A 34 9.00 5.46 -5.93
C SER A 34 9.88 4.49 -6.74
N ALA A 35 11.09 4.92 -7.08
CA ALA A 35 12.09 4.09 -7.77
C ALA A 35 12.31 2.76 -7.05
N TYR A 36 12.53 2.82 -5.73
CA TYR A 36 12.65 1.63 -4.88
C TYR A 36 11.42 0.70 -4.99
N ASN A 37 10.19 1.25 -5.07
CA ASN A 37 9.00 0.41 -5.19
C ASN A 37 8.90 -0.29 -6.55
N PHE A 38 9.38 0.33 -7.62
CA PHE A 38 9.48 -0.34 -8.93
C PHE A 38 10.50 -1.46 -8.89
N PHE A 39 11.69 -1.20 -8.36
CA PHE A 39 12.72 -2.22 -8.13
C PHE A 39 12.18 -3.37 -7.27
N PHE A 40 11.54 -3.04 -6.14
CA PHE A 40 10.99 -4.02 -5.21
C PHE A 40 9.96 -4.93 -5.88
N LYS A 41 9.09 -4.40 -6.74
CA LYS A 41 8.12 -5.22 -7.48
C LYS A 41 8.81 -6.24 -8.38
N LEU A 42 9.83 -5.79 -9.12
CA LEU A 42 10.58 -6.63 -10.05
C LEU A 42 11.38 -7.70 -9.31
N GLU A 43 12.15 -7.30 -8.30
CA GLU A 43 12.99 -8.24 -7.55
C GLU A 43 12.16 -9.22 -6.72
N ARG A 44 11.04 -8.76 -6.16
CA ARG A 44 10.07 -9.64 -5.52
C ARG A 44 9.50 -10.67 -6.50
N GLU A 45 9.12 -10.28 -7.71
CA GLU A 45 8.62 -11.22 -8.71
C GLU A 45 9.69 -12.28 -9.00
N ARG A 46 10.93 -11.86 -9.23
CA ARG A 46 12.07 -12.76 -9.48
C ARG A 46 12.26 -13.79 -8.36
N ILE A 47 12.38 -13.33 -7.10
CA ILE A 47 12.63 -14.20 -5.95
C ILE A 47 11.45 -15.15 -5.71
N VAL A 48 10.21 -14.64 -5.77
CA VAL A 48 9.01 -15.47 -5.52
C VAL A 48 8.83 -16.52 -6.61
N VAL A 49 9.04 -16.16 -7.87
CA VAL A 49 8.97 -17.11 -8.99
C VAL A 49 10.06 -18.17 -8.86
N ALA A 50 11.30 -17.79 -8.55
CA ALA A 50 12.39 -18.74 -8.34
C ALA A 50 12.12 -19.71 -7.19
N MET A 51 11.60 -19.21 -6.06
CA MET A 51 11.22 -20.04 -4.91
C MET A 51 10.06 -20.99 -5.22
N ALA A 52 9.10 -20.55 -6.03
CA ALA A 52 7.98 -21.39 -6.43
C ALA A 52 8.44 -22.48 -7.43
N ALA A 53 9.28 -22.12 -8.39
CA ALA A 53 9.88 -23.08 -9.32
C ALA A 53 10.72 -24.15 -8.59
N ALA A 54 11.53 -23.77 -7.60
CA ALA A 54 12.28 -24.70 -6.75
C ALA A 54 11.39 -25.70 -5.98
N LYS A 55 10.09 -25.40 -5.86
CA LYS A 55 9.08 -26.27 -5.23
C LYS A 55 8.21 -27.03 -6.23
N GLY A 56 8.57 -26.99 -7.51
CA GLY A 56 7.83 -27.66 -8.58
C GLY A 56 6.55 -26.96 -9.02
N PHE A 57 6.36 -25.68 -8.64
CA PHE A 57 5.26 -24.88 -9.20
C PHE A 57 5.64 -24.32 -10.56
N ASN A 58 4.65 -24.18 -11.45
CA ASN A 58 4.86 -23.55 -12.74
C ASN A 58 5.16 -22.03 -12.55
N PRO A 59 6.32 -21.53 -13.00
CA PRO A 59 6.71 -20.14 -12.82
C PRO A 59 5.75 -19.15 -13.50
N ASP A 60 5.14 -19.51 -14.63
CA ASP A 60 4.26 -18.61 -15.37
C ASP A 60 2.91 -18.42 -14.66
N ASP A 61 2.37 -19.46 -14.05
CA ASP A 61 1.15 -19.38 -13.23
C ASP A 61 1.36 -18.44 -12.03
N VAL A 62 2.55 -18.52 -11.40
CA VAL A 62 2.92 -17.67 -10.26
C VAL A 62 3.07 -16.22 -10.70
N ARG A 63 3.76 -15.97 -11.83
CA ARG A 63 3.90 -14.63 -12.43
C ARG A 63 2.54 -14.01 -12.77
N ASN A 64 1.66 -14.77 -13.42
CA ASN A 64 0.31 -14.32 -13.77
C ASN A 64 -0.50 -13.97 -12.52
N LYS A 65 -0.41 -14.81 -11.47
CA LYS A 65 -1.06 -14.53 -10.17
C LYS A 65 -0.52 -13.26 -9.50
N ILE A 66 0.79 -13.00 -9.59
CA ILE A 66 1.41 -11.77 -9.05
C ILE A 66 0.88 -10.54 -9.81
N ARG A 67 0.91 -10.56 -11.14
CA ARG A 67 0.48 -9.43 -11.99
C ARG A 67 -1.01 -9.12 -11.86
N ASN A 68 -1.85 -10.16 -11.86
CA ASN A 68 -3.31 -10.03 -11.82
C ASN A 68 -3.89 -9.76 -10.42
N SER A 69 -3.05 -9.74 -9.37
CA SER A 69 -3.49 -9.45 -8.00
C SER A 69 -3.91 -7.99 -7.74
N SER A 70 -3.86 -7.13 -8.76
CA SER A 70 -4.01 -5.67 -8.65
C SER A 70 -5.36 -5.11 -9.13
N THR A 71 -6.45 -5.88 -9.11
CA THR A 71 -7.77 -5.35 -9.51
C THR A 71 -8.53 -4.79 -8.31
N ASP A 72 -8.88 -3.50 -8.39
CA ASP A 72 -9.48 -2.64 -7.35
C ASP A 72 -10.92 -3.00 -6.93
N GLY A 73 -11.36 -4.24 -7.17
CA GLY A 73 -12.72 -4.70 -6.88
C GLY A 73 -12.82 -6.13 -6.36
N ALA A 74 -11.72 -6.87 -6.23
CA ALA A 74 -11.78 -8.22 -5.69
C ALA A 74 -12.16 -8.15 -4.21
N LYS A 75 -13.42 -8.52 -3.91
CA LYS A 75 -13.97 -8.74 -2.57
C LYS A 75 -12.90 -9.39 -1.69
N LYS A 76 -12.88 -9.02 -0.39
CA LYS A 76 -12.18 -9.75 0.68
C LYS A 76 -12.68 -11.21 0.74
N MET A 77 -12.40 -12.02 -0.26
CA MET A 77 -12.42 -13.46 -0.09
C MET A 77 -11.31 -13.73 0.92
N ARG A 78 -11.71 -14.34 2.03
CA ARG A 78 -10.90 -14.51 3.23
C ARG A 78 -9.54 -15.07 2.85
N ARG A 79 -8.49 -14.63 3.53
CA ARG A 79 -7.07 -14.98 3.29
C ARG A 79 -6.77 -16.46 3.61
N CYS A 80 -7.53 -17.37 3.01
CA CYS A 80 -7.40 -18.81 3.10
C CYS A 80 -6.31 -19.29 2.14
N ASP A 81 -6.32 -18.79 0.90
CA ASP A 81 -5.46 -19.32 -0.17
C ASP A 81 -4.23 -18.47 -0.41
N ARG A 82 -3.67 -17.87 0.66
CA ARG A 82 -2.33 -17.28 0.62
C ARG A 82 -1.33 -18.44 0.63
N GLN A 83 -1.32 -19.22 -0.45
CA GLN A 83 -0.30 -20.21 -0.77
C GLN A 83 1.06 -19.57 -0.46
N SER A 84 1.63 -19.95 0.69
CA SER A 84 2.95 -19.48 1.06
C SER A 84 3.91 -20.30 0.22
N TYR A 85 4.50 -19.69 -0.80
CA TYR A 85 5.59 -20.29 -1.57
C TYR A 85 6.81 -20.44 -0.64
N GLY A 86 6.78 -21.45 0.24
CA GLY A 86 7.88 -21.80 1.12
C GLY A 86 8.47 -20.71 2.00
N LYS A 87 7.67 -20.17 2.92
CA LYS A 87 8.12 -19.65 4.23
C LYS A 87 9.29 -18.66 4.27
N VAL A 88 9.63 -17.92 3.21
CA VAL A 88 10.33 -16.64 3.40
C VAL A 88 9.28 -15.62 3.80
N GLY A 89 9.27 -15.28 5.09
CA GLY A 89 8.38 -14.23 5.60
C GLY A 89 8.64 -12.93 4.84
N PHE A 90 7.60 -12.11 4.65
CA PHE A 90 7.71 -10.83 3.96
C PHE A 90 8.89 -9.97 4.49
N ALA A 91 9.13 -10.01 5.79
CA ALA A 91 10.25 -9.30 6.42
C ALA A 91 11.62 -9.78 5.94
N ALA A 92 11.85 -11.09 5.80
CA ALA A 92 13.11 -11.62 5.32
C ALA A 92 13.33 -11.27 3.85
N LEU A 93 12.29 -11.43 3.01
CA LEU A 93 12.33 -11.01 1.61
C LEU A 93 12.56 -9.50 1.44
N ALA A 94 11.94 -8.67 2.28
CA ALA A 94 12.13 -7.23 2.21
C ALA A 94 13.56 -6.82 2.58
N LYS A 95 14.18 -7.50 3.56
CA LYS A 95 15.58 -7.27 3.93
C LYS A 95 16.52 -7.61 2.77
N THR A 96 16.37 -8.78 2.14
CA THR A 96 17.22 -9.17 1.01
C THR A 96 17.10 -8.19 -0.15
N ILE A 97 15.89 -7.72 -0.48
CA ILE A 97 15.68 -6.73 -1.53
C ILE A 97 16.28 -5.37 -1.15
N ALA A 98 16.16 -4.95 0.11
CA ALA A 98 16.77 -3.71 0.57
C ALA A 98 18.31 -3.74 0.47
N GLU A 99 18.93 -4.87 0.83
CA GLU A 99 20.36 -5.09 0.63
C GLU A 99 20.73 -4.98 -0.85
N SER A 100 19.99 -5.67 -1.75
CA SER A 100 20.22 -5.57 -3.20
C SER A 100 20.10 -4.15 -3.74
N TRP A 101 19.14 -3.36 -3.26
CA TRP A 101 18.98 -1.94 -3.65
C TRP A 101 20.16 -1.07 -3.23
N ASN A 102 20.72 -1.32 -2.04
CA ASN A 102 21.85 -0.56 -1.52
C ASN A 102 23.17 -0.93 -2.22
N THR A 103 23.31 -2.17 -2.69
CA THR A 103 24.49 -2.65 -3.43
C THR A 103 24.44 -2.29 -4.92
N LEU A 104 23.28 -1.94 -5.47
CA LEU A 104 23.14 -1.52 -6.86
C LEU A 104 23.90 -0.21 -7.14
N ASP A 105 24.60 -0.19 -8.28
CA ASP A 105 25.23 1.02 -8.81
C ASP A 105 24.17 2.08 -9.13
N ASP A 106 24.58 3.35 -9.06
CA ASP A 106 23.68 4.47 -9.32
C ASP A 106 23.19 4.47 -10.78
N ASP A 107 24.02 4.02 -11.72
CA ASP A 107 23.65 3.84 -13.13
C ASP A 107 22.51 2.83 -13.31
N ALA A 108 22.52 1.75 -12.52
CA ALA A 108 21.45 0.75 -12.55
C ALA A 108 20.17 1.25 -11.87
N LYS A 109 20.24 2.30 -11.04
CA LYS A 109 19.07 2.95 -10.42
C LYS A 109 18.38 3.93 -11.37
N ILE A 110 19.11 4.54 -12.31
CA ILE A 110 18.59 5.51 -13.30
C ILE A 110 17.25 5.08 -13.93
N PRO A 111 17.10 3.87 -14.51
CA PRO A 111 15.83 3.49 -15.14
C PRO A 111 14.66 3.49 -14.16
N PHE A 112 14.89 3.10 -12.90
CA PHE A 112 13.86 3.12 -11.87
C PHE A 112 13.50 4.54 -11.42
N GLU A 113 14.47 5.45 -11.39
CA GLU A 113 14.22 6.86 -11.11
C GLU A 113 13.43 7.54 -12.22
N THR A 114 13.73 7.25 -13.48
CA THR A 114 12.98 7.76 -14.63
C THR A 114 11.52 7.31 -14.56
N MET A 115 11.26 6.01 -14.36
CA MET A 115 9.89 5.49 -14.17
C MET A 115 9.17 6.17 -12.98
N ALA A 116 9.88 6.44 -11.88
CA ALA A 116 9.30 7.11 -10.71
C ALA A 116 8.96 8.58 -10.97
N LYS A 117 9.75 9.28 -11.79
CA LYS A 117 9.47 10.67 -12.18
C LYS A 117 8.20 10.74 -13.03
N GLU A 118 8.09 9.88 -14.06
CA GLU A 118 6.91 9.80 -14.94
C GLU A 118 5.62 9.46 -14.15
N GLU A 119 5.69 8.48 -13.25
CA GLU A 119 4.56 8.09 -12.41
C GLU A 119 4.15 9.23 -11.45
N LYS A 120 5.12 10.00 -10.93
CA LYS A 120 4.87 11.16 -10.06
C LYS A 120 4.18 12.30 -10.81
N GLU A 121 4.58 12.58 -12.05
CA GLU A 121 3.93 13.56 -12.92
C GLU A 121 2.50 13.15 -13.26
N SER A 122 2.32 11.90 -13.65
CA SER A 122 1.00 11.30 -13.89
C SER A 122 0.09 11.41 -12.67
N TYR A 123 0.63 11.19 -11.47
CA TYR A 123 -0.11 11.36 -10.21
C TYR A 123 -0.48 12.81 -9.94
N LYS A 124 0.41 13.77 -10.23
CA LYS A 124 0.13 15.21 -10.07
C LYS A 124 -1.10 15.60 -10.88
N ILE A 125 -1.12 15.22 -12.17
CA ILE A 125 -2.26 15.47 -13.06
C ILE A 125 -3.54 14.82 -12.51
N LYS A 126 -3.47 13.57 -12.06
CA LYS A 126 -4.62 12.85 -11.48
C LYS A 126 -5.15 13.53 -10.21
N ILE A 127 -4.26 14.00 -9.34
CA ILE A 127 -4.63 14.69 -8.10
C ILE A 127 -5.25 16.04 -8.38
N ASP A 128 -4.69 16.81 -9.31
CA ASP A 128 -5.23 18.13 -9.66
C ASP A 128 -6.64 18.00 -10.23
N LYS A 129 -6.87 17.00 -11.10
CA LYS A 129 -8.22 16.65 -11.56
C LYS A 129 -9.16 16.29 -10.41
N TRP A 130 -8.73 15.39 -9.51
CA TRP A 130 -9.55 15.00 -8.36
C TRP A 130 -9.87 16.17 -7.41
N ARG A 131 -8.92 17.09 -7.21
CA ARG A 131 -9.13 18.30 -6.39
C ARG A 131 -10.14 19.24 -7.03
N GLU A 132 -10.11 19.39 -8.34
CA GLU A 132 -11.09 20.20 -9.07
C GLU A 132 -12.48 19.57 -9.02
N ASP A 133 -12.58 18.25 -9.22
CA ASP A 133 -13.85 17.51 -9.08
C ASP A 133 -14.43 17.64 -7.65
N GLU A 134 -13.58 17.57 -6.62
CA GLU A 134 -13.97 17.80 -5.23
C GLU A 134 -14.47 19.24 -5.00
N ARG A 135 -13.81 20.24 -5.61
CA ARG A 135 -14.20 21.65 -5.51
C ARG A 135 -15.56 21.90 -6.17
N ILE A 136 -15.76 21.38 -7.37
CA ILE A 136 -17.03 21.46 -8.12
C ILE A 136 -18.14 20.76 -7.36
N SER A 137 -17.88 19.56 -6.82
CA SER A 137 -18.86 18.79 -6.06
C SER A 137 -19.33 19.55 -4.82
N LYS A 138 -18.41 20.18 -4.08
CA LYS A 138 -18.75 21.00 -2.91
C LYS A 138 -19.56 22.24 -3.30
N HIS A 139 -19.11 22.97 -4.32
CA HIS A 139 -19.82 24.16 -4.81
C HIS A 139 -21.26 23.84 -5.25
N LYS A 140 -21.46 22.71 -5.93
CA LYS A 140 -22.80 22.24 -6.35
C LYS A 140 -23.70 21.94 -5.15
N LEU A 141 -23.15 21.33 -4.10
CA LEU A 141 -23.90 21.05 -2.85
C LEU A 141 -24.31 22.35 -2.16
N ASP A 142 -23.40 23.32 -2.06
CA ASP A 142 -23.67 24.61 -1.42
C ASP A 142 -24.74 25.41 -2.18
N THR A 143 -24.66 25.44 -3.51
CA THR A 143 -25.67 26.11 -4.37
C THR A 143 -27.03 25.42 -4.26
N SER A 144 -27.05 24.08 -4.23
CA SER A 144 -28.29 23.32 -4.04
C SER A 144 -28.92 23.54 -2.68
N ALA A 145 -28.12 23.74 -1.62
CA ALA A 145 -28.62 24.03 -0.29
C ALA A 145 -29.25 25.42 -0.19
N LEU A 146 -28.68 26.42 -0.87
CA LEU A 146 -29.23 27.78 -0.93
C LEU A 146 -30.59 27.82 -1.64
N ASN A 147 -30.72 27.13 -2.77
CA ASN A 147 -31.97 27.08 -3.53
C ASN A 147 -33.09 26.28 -2.84
N ALA A 148 -32.77 25.44 -1.85
CA ALA A 148 -33.77 24.66 -1.10
C ALA A 148 -34.36 25.41 0.11
N VAL A 149 -33.78 26.57 0.48
CA VAL A 149 -34.22 27.40 1.60
C VAL A 149 -35.18 28.51 1.15
N THR A 150 -35.16 28.86 -0.14
CA THR A 150 -36.10 29.78 -0.81
C THR A 150 -37.33 29.07 -1.34
#